data_AF-A0A934EFC3-F1
#
_entry.id   AF-A0A934EFC3-F1
#
_cell.length_a   1.000
_cell.length_b   1.000
_cell.length_c   1.000
_cell.angle_alpha   90.00
_cell.angle_beta   90.00
_cell.angle_gamma   90.00
#
_symmetry.space_group_name_H-M   'P 1'
#
loop_
_entity.id
_entity.type
_entity.pdbx_description
1 polymer ?
#
loop_
_entity_poly.entity_id
_entity_poly.type
_entity_poly.pdbx_seq_one_letter_code
_entity_poly.pdbx_strand_id
1 'polypeptide(L)'
;MSANFTQEKKTKLLNKPIKADGRFLYKQPDRIRWEYKGSVNMQVLFNGKDIWIYYPDLKEADKLTGLSQYGSMMQFDVSTLSRDYTITAKKEKSIIILRLAPKVKGPISQIEMEIPEESAFPRMVKLSDQN
;
A
#
# COMPACT_ATOMS: atom_id res chain seq x y z
N MET A 1 -8.33 0.89 13.26
CA MET A 1 -7.28 1.93 13.15
C MET A 1 -7.59 2.83 11.97
N SER A 2 -7.21 4.11 12.02
CA SER A 2 -7.23 4.97 10.83
C SER A 2 -6.01 5.91 10.82
N ALA A 3 -5.56 6.29 9.63
CA ALA A 3 -4.50 7.27 9.42
C ALA A 3 -4.83 8.16 8.22
N ASN A 4 -4.29 9.37 8.18
CA ASN A 4 -4.24 10.16 6.96
C ASN A 4 -2.93 9.86 6.23
N PHE A 5 -2.93 9.95 4.90
CA PHE A 5 -1.73 9.74 4.10
C PHE A 5 -1.64 10.77 2.97
N THR A 6 -0.41 10.97 2.50
CA THR A 6 -0.11 11.64 1.23
C THR A 6 0.70 10.66 0.39
N GLN A 7 0.26 10.45 -0.85
CA GLN A 7 0.94 9.63 -1.83
C GLN A 7 1.55 10.53 -2.91
N GLU A 8 2.81 10.24 -3.27
CA GLU A 8 3.45 10.82 -4.45
C GLU A 8 3.85 9.70 -5.43
N LYS A 9 3.36 9.78 -6.66
CA LYS A 9 3.75 8.88 -7.75
C LYS A 9 4.64 9.64 -8.74
N LYS A 10 5.89 9.21 -8.87
CA LYS A 10 6.86 9.71 -9.86
C LYS A 10 6.91 8.73 -11.02
N THR A 11 6.86 9.24 -12.24
CA THR A 11 6.99 8.43 -13.47
C THR A 11 7.86 9.18 -14.46
N LYS A 12 8.59 8.48 -15.32
CA LYS A 12 9.42 9.11 -16.37
C LYS A 12 8.61 9.91 -17.40
N LEU A 13 7.31 9.64 -17.51
CA LEU A 13 6.41 10.29 -18.47
C LEU A 13 5.93 11.67 -18.02
N LEU A 14 6.06 12.01 -16.73
CA LEU A 14 5.52 13.24 -16.16
C LEU A 14 6.62 14.07 -15.52
N ASN A 15 6.70 15.34 -15.89
CA ASN A 15 7.66 16.29 -15.33
C ASN A 15 7.40 16.62 -13.85
N LYS A 16 6.19 16.35 -13.34
CA LYS A 16 5.80 16.58 -11.94
C LYS A 16 5.18 15.30 -11.36
N PRO A 17 5.43 14.99 -10.06
CA PRO A 17 4.79 13.86 -9.41
C PRO A 17 3.27 14.08 -9.34
N ILE A 18 2.52 12.99 -9.49
CA ILE A 18 1.09 12.97 -9.17
C ILE A 18 0.99 12.85 -7.64
N LYS A 19 0.31 13.80 -7.01
CA LYS A 19 0.04 13.77 -5.56
C LYS A 19 -1.41 13.42 -5.30
N ALA A 20 -1.65 12.63 -4.27
CA ALA A 20 -2.98 12.35 -3.74
C ALA A 20 -2.93 12.35 -2.22
N ASP A 21 -3.95 12.92 -1.59
CA ASP A 21 -4.12 12.87 -0.14
C ASP A 21 -5.29 11.97 0.19
N GLY A 22 -5.31 11.41 1.40
CA GLY A 22 -6.34 10.43 1.69
C GLY A 22 -6.40 9.95 3.12
N ARG A 23 -7.32 9.01 3.33
CA ARG A 23 -7.52 8.33 4.60
C ARG A 23 -7.43 6.83 4.41
N PHE A 24 -6.65 6.20 5.26
CA PHE A 24 -6.59 4.75 5.41
C PHE A 24 -7.40 4.34 6.63
N LEU A 25 -8.23 3.32 6.48
CA LEU A 25 -8.94 2.66 7.57
C LEU A 25 -8.68 1.17 7.52
N TYR A 26 -8.40 0.60 8.69
CA TYR A 26 -8.22 -0.82 8.86
C TYR A 26 -9.05 -1.34 10.03
N LYS A 27 -9.75 -2.44 9.79
CA LYS A 27 -10.46 -3.23 10.79
C LYS A 27 -10.03 -4.69 10.64
N GLN A 28 -9.50 -5.24 11.73
CA GLN A 28 -9.11 -6.64 11.79
C GLN A 28 -10.28 -7.58 11.42
N PRO A 29 -9.99 -8.74 10.81
CA PRO A 29 -8.66 -9.18 10.40
C PRO A 29 -8.18 -8.58 9.06
N ASP A 30 -9.09 -8.22 8.16
CA ASP A 30 -8.78 -8.09 6.73
C ASP A 30 -9.55 -6.96 6.01
N ARG A 31 -10.30 -6.15 6.76
CA ARG A 31 -11.12 -5.08 6.18
C ARG A 31 -10.32 -3.80 6.07
N ILE A 32 -10.14 -3.34 4.84
CA ILE A 32 -9.42 -2.11 4.52
C ILE A 32 -10.32 -1.19 3.72
N ARG A 33 -10.14 0.11 3.96
CA ARG A 33 -10.66 1.16 3.11
C ARG A 33 -9.59 2.22 2.89
N TRP A 34 -9.22 2.43 1.64
CA TRP A 34 -8.44 3.57 1.18
C TRP A 34 -9.39 4.60 0.59
N GLU A 35 -9.31 5.84 1.03
CA GLU A 35 -10.04 6.97 0.47
C GLU A 35 -9.04 7.94 -0.13
N TYR A 36 -9.10 8.14 -1.44
CA TYR A 36 -8.26 9.10 -2.16
C TYR A 36 -9.06 10.36 -2.44
N LYS A 37 -8.40 11.51 -2.27
CA LYS A 37 -8.92 12.86 -2.52
C LYS A 37 -7.99 13.60 -3.46
N GLY A 38 -8.54 14.58 -4.18
CA GLY A 38 -7.80 15.41 -5.14
C GLY A 38 -8.17 15.05 -6.57
N SER A 39 -7.17 14.96 -7.45
CA SER A 39 -7.39 14.66 -8.88
C SER A 39 -7.87 13.23 -9.15
N VAL A 40 -7.74 12.33 -8.18
CA VAL A 40 -8.24 10.95 -8.26
C VAL A 40 -9.13 10.70 -7.04
N ASN A 41 -10.40 11.09 -7.15
CA ASN A 41 -11.41 10.83 -6.12
C ASN A 41 -11.92 9.39 -6.25
N MET A 42 -11.46 8.49 -5.38
CA MET A 42 -11.90 7.09 -5.40
C MET A 42 -11.78 6.45 -4.01
N GLN A 43 -12.54 5.37 -3.81
CA GLN A 43 -12.47 4.55 -2.61
C GLN A 43 -12.13 3.12 -2.98
N VAL A 44 -11.10 2.55 -2.35
CA VAL A 44 -10.72 1.15 -2.52
C VAL A 44 -11.05 0.39 -1.25
N LEU A 45 -11.92 -0.60 -1.35
CA LEU A 45 -12.31 -1.45 -0.24
C LEU A 45 -11.79 -2.86 -0.48
N PHE A 46 -11.24 -3.48 0.56
CA PHE A 46 -10.82 -4.87 0.55
C PHE A 46 -11.39 -5.60 1.77
N ASN A 47 -11.84 -6.83 1.58
CA ASN A 47 -12.47 -7.64 2.63
C ASN A 47 -11.76 -8.98 2.87
N GLY A 48 -10.47 -9.08 2.54
CA GLY A 48 -9.72 -10.33 2.59
C GLY A 48 -9.75 -11.15 1.29
N LYS A 49 -10.71 -10.90 0.40
CA LYS A 49 -10.90 -11.70 -0.83
C LYS A 49 -11.09 -10.86 -2.09
N ASP A 50 -12.00 -9.91 -2.02
CA ASP A 50 -12.45 -9.10 -3.14
C ASP A 50 -12.03 -7.65 -2.94
N ILE A 51 -11.77 -6.94 -4.03
CA ILE A 51 -11.55 -5.49 -4.06
C ILE A 51 -12.77 -4.83 -4.71
N TRP A 52 -13.23 -3.75 -4.10
CA TRP A 52 -14.16 -2.80 -4.72
C TRP A 52 -13.45 -1.47 -4.92
N ILE A 53 -13.53 -0.94 -6.14
CA ILE A 53 -13.05 0.40 -6.45
C ILE A 53 -14.30 1.22 -6.79
N TYR A 54 -14.67 2.12 -5.89
CA TYR A 54 -15.81 3.01 -6.06
C TYR A 54 -15.33 4.38 -6.52
N TYR A 55 -15.95 4.90 -7.58
CA TYR A 55 -15.71 6.22 -8.16
C TYR A 55 -16.90 7.13 -7.82
N PRO A 56 -16.81 7.97 -6.77
CA PRO A 56 -17.95 8.76 -6.31
C PRO A 56 -18.51 9.71 -7.36
N ASP A 57 -17.66 10.27 -8.20
CA ASP A 57 -18.04 11.25 -9.22
C ASP A 57 -18.86 10.60 -10.35
N LEU A 58 -18.59 9.32 -10.64
CA LEU A 58 -19.30 8.53 -11.65
C LEU A 58 -20.49 7.77 -11.06
N LYS A 59 -20.53 7.61 -9.73
CA LYS A 59 -21.47 6.71 -9.01
C LYS A 59 -21.37 5.25 -9.48
N GLU A 60 -20.17 4.83 -9.87
CA GLU A 60 -19.88 3.49 -10.38
C GLU A 60 -18.89 2.76 -9.47
N ALA A 61 -18.96 1.43 -9.48
CA ALA A 61 -18.05 0.58 -8.73
C ALA A 61 -17.58 -0.60 -9.58
N ASP A 62 -16.27 -0.79 -9.64
CA ASP A 62 -15.66 -2.00 -10.16
C ASP A 62 -15.45 -3.02 -9.04
N LYS A 63 -15.80 -4.27 -9.32
CA LYS A 63 -15.51 -5.40 -8.42
C LYS A 63 -14.46 -6.31 -9.05
N LEU A 64 -13.34 -6.47 -8.35
CA LEU A 64 -12.28 -7.40 -8.72
C LEU A 64 -12.30 -8.58 -7.74
N THR A 65 -12.46 -9.79 -8.26
CA THR A 65 -12.56 -11.01 -7.45
C THR A 65 -11.28 -11.83 -7.52
N GLY A 66 -11.01 -12.63 -6.47
CA GLY A 66 -9.86 -13.53 -6.45
C GLY A 66 -8.51 -12.84 -6.27
N LEU A 67 -8.50 -11.62 -5.71
CA LEU A 67 -7.30 -10.81 -5.52
C LEU A 67 -6.69 -10.98 -4.12
N SER A 68 -6.95 -12.09 -3.43
CA SER A 68 -6.41 -12.38 -2.10
C SER A 68 -4.88 -12.33 -2.06
N GLN A 69 -4.21 -12.64 -3.18
CA GLN A 69 -2.76 -12.53 -3.34
C GLN A 69 -2.21 -11.10 -3.17
N TYR A 70 -3.03 -10.07 -3.37
CA TYR A 70 -2.67 -8.67 -3.18
C TYR A 70 -2.99 -8.16 -1.76
N GLY A 71 -3.68 -8.96 -0.96
CA GLY A 71 -4.13 -8.60 0.38
C GLY A 71 -2.99 -8.26 1.33
N SER A 72 -1.85 -8.94 1.21
CA SER A 72 -0.67 -8.71 2.06
C SER A 72 -0.07 -7.32 1.84
N MET A 73 0.03 -6.87 0.60
CA MET A 73 0.50 -5.52 0.27
C MET A 73 -0.48 -4.44 0.73
N MET A 74 -1.79 -4.66 0.56
CA MET A 74 -2.80 -3.69 0.97
C MET A 74 -2.89 -3.52 2.50
N GLN A 75 -2.57 -4.57 3.26
CA GLN A 75 -2.57 -4.59 4.73
C GLN A 75 -1.22 -4.23 5.35
N PHE A 76 -0.16 -4.14 4.55
CA PHE A 76 1.22 -4.11 5.03
C PHE A 76 1.55 -5.32 5.92
N ASP A 77 1.00 -6.49 5.61
CA ASP A 77 1.27 -7.72 6.33
C ASP A 77 2.66 -8.27 5.96
N VAL A 78 3.66 -7.81 6.70
CA VAL A 78 5.07 -8.20 6.56
C VAL A 78 5.25 -9.72 6.71
N SER A 79 4.45 -10.37 7.57
CA SER A 79 4.58 -11.81 7.82
C SER A 79 4.22 -12.62 6.57
N THR A 80 3.13 -12.24 5.89
CA THR A 80 2.75 -12.85 4.62
C THR A 80 3.70 -12.45 3.49
N LEU A 81 4.14 -11.19 3.43
CA LEU A 81 5.10 -10.73 2.42
C LEU A 81 6.45 -11.45 2.47
N SER A 82 6.88 -11.95 3.63
CA SER A 82 8.13 -12.71 3.78
C SER A 82 8.18 -14.00 2.94
N ARG A 83 7.02 -14.49 2.47
CA ARG A 83 6.91 -15.65 1.59
C ARG A 83 7.47 -15.34 0.20
N ASP A 84 7.16 -14.18 -0.34
CA ASP A 84 7.49 -13.79 -1.72
C ASP A 84 8.67 -12.82 -1.82
N TYR A 85 9.07 -12.22 -0.69
CA TYR A 85 10.14 -11.24 -0.60
C TYR A 85 11.23 -11.66 0.38
N THR A 86 12.48 -11.38 0.05
CA THR A 86 13.60 -11.40 0.98
C THR A 86 13.56 -10.11 1.79
N ILE A 87 13.42 -10.24 3.11
CA ILE A 87 13.29 -9.10 4.03
C ILE A 87 14.62 -8.87 4.74
N THR A 88 15.08 -7.62 4.72
CA THR A 88 16.16 -7.14 5.58
C THR A 88 15.63 -6.05 6.49
N ALA A 89 16.05 -6.05 7.75
CA ALA A 89 15.61 -5.09 8.75
C ALA A 89 16.84 -4.35 9.31
N LYS A 90 16.72 -3.03 9.44
CA LYS A 90 17.71 -2.19 10.12
C LYS A 90 16.98 -1.32 11.13
N LYS A 91 17.43 -1.34 12.38
CA LYS A 91 16.94 -0.41 13.41
C LYS A 91 17.72 0.90 13.33
N GLU A 92 17.00 2.01 13.25
CA GLU A 92 17.55 3.36 13.34
C GLU A 92 16.75 4.14 14.39
N LYS A 93 17.37 4.38 15.56
CA LYS A 93 16.70 4.99 16.72
C LYS A 93 15.44 4.19 17.10
N SER A 94 14.25 4.80 17.02
CA SER A 94 12.94 4.19 17.32
C SER A 94 12.18 3.79 16.05
N ILE A 95 12.87 3.59 14.93
CA ILE A 95 12.26 3.21 13.65
C ILE A 95 12.94 1.95 13.13
N ILE A 96 12.14 0.99 12.72
CA ILE A 96 12.57 -0.20 12.00
C ILE A 96 12.41 0.08 10.51
N ILE A 97 13.51 0.06 9.77
CA ILE A 97 13.52 0.17 8.31
C ILE A 97 13.53 -1.24 7.75
N LEU A 98 12.45 -1.63 7.09
CA LEU A 98 12.34 -2.88 6.35
C LEU A 98 12.60 -2.63 4.87
N ARG A 99 13.46 -3.45 4.27
CA ARG A 99 13.63 -3.53 2.82
C ARG A 99 13.25 -4.92 2.34
N LEU A 100 12.30 -4.95 1.42
CA LEU A 100 11.77 -6.17 0.83
C LEU A 100 12.16 -6.19 -0.64
N ALA A 101 12.99 -7.16 -1.00
CA ALA A 101 13.36 -7.44 -2.39
C ALA A 101 12.59 -8.69 -2.87
N PRO A 102 11.91 -8.65 -4.02
CA PRO A 102 11.13 -9.78 -4.48
C PRO A 102 12.05 -10.96 -4.81
N LYS A 103 11.65 -12.17 -4.42
CA LYS A 103 12.42 -13.41 -4.72
C LYS A 103 12.37 -13.78 -6.19
N VAL A 104 11.31 -13.33 -6.90
CA VAL A 104 11.09 -13.55 -8.33
C VAL A 104 10.91 -12.19 -9.02
N LYS A 105 11.50 -12.03 -10.20
CA LYS A 105 11.38 -10.78 -10.97
C LYS A 105 9.90 -10.48 -11.28
N GLY A 106 9.47 -9.26 -10.99
CA GLY A 106 8.12 -8.78 -11.21
C GLY A 106 8.08 -7.28 -11.47
N PRO A 107 6.90 -6.66 -11.49
CA PRO A 107 6.75 -5.22 -11.75
C PRO A 107 7.37 -4.35 -10.65
N ILE A 108 7.37 -4.85 -9.41
CA ILE A 108 7.99 -4.20 -8.25
C ILE A 108 9.45 -4.65 -8.17
N SER A 109 10.38 -3.72 -8.00
CA SER A 109 11.80 -3.99 -7.78
C SER A 109 12.16 -3.99 -6.29
N GLN A 110 11.51 -3.14 -5.49
CA GLN A 110 11.77 -3.02 -4.06
C GLN A 110 10.59 -2.39 -3.33
N ILE A 111 10.36 -2.84 -2.10
CA ILE A 111 9.49 -2.15 -1.13
C ILE A 111 10.36 -1.74 0.06
N GLU A 112 10.26 -0.48 0.47
CA GLU A 112 10.84 0.01 1.71
C GLU A 112 9.73 0.48 2.63
N MET A 113 9.77 0.06 3.89
CA MET A 113 8.80 0.46 4.91
C MET A 113 9.54 0.99 6.14
N GLU A 114 9.07 2.12 6.66
CA GLU A 114 9.51 2.63 7.96
C GLU A 114 8.41 2.37 8.99
N ILE A 115 8.72 1.57 10.01
CA ILE A 115 7.78 1.17 11.06
C ILE A 115 8.27 1.72 12.40
N PRO A 116 7.55 2.65 13.03
CA PRO A 116 7.85 3.06 14.41
C PRO A 116 7.74 1.86 15.36
N GLU A 117 8.63 1.74 16.35
CA GLU A 117 8.63 0.57 17.27
C GLU A 117 7.34 0.42 18.06
N GLU A 118 6.68 1.54 18.35
CA GLU A 118 5.40 1.62 19.04
C GLU A 118 4.19 1.34 18.13
N SER A 119 4.39 1.07 16.84
CA SER A 119 3.33 0.90 15.84
C SER A 119 3.48 -0.41 15.06
N ALA A 120 2.38 -1.11 14.85
CA ALA A 120 2.33 -2.25 13.92
C ALA A 120 2.22 -1.82 12.44
N PHE A 121 2.00 -0.52 12.18
CA PHE A 121 1.78 0.02 10.84
C PHE A 121 2.92 0.95 10.41
N PRO A 122 3.29 0.92 9.13
CA PRO A 122 4.33 1.79 8.62
C PRO A 122 3.88 3.24 8.63
N ARG A 123 4.80 4.15 9.00
CA ARG A 123 4.61 5.59 8.82
C ARG A 123 4.90 6.04 7.38
N MET A 124 5.68 5.25 6.65
CA MET A 124 6.03 5.49 5.26
C MET A 124 6.23 4.16 4.54
N VAL A 125 5.71 4.08 3.32
CA VAL A 125 5.98 2.98 2.39
C VAL A 125 6.42 3.57 1.06
N LYS A 126 7.54 3.06 0.55
CA LYS A 126 8.05 3.40 -0.77
C LYS A 126 8.08 2.15 -1.63
N LEU A 127 7.39 2.23 -2.76
CA LEU A 127 7.37 1.20 -3.79
C LEU A 127 8.21 1.69 -4.97
N SER A 128 9.17 0.87 -5.38
CA SER A 128 9.96 1.07 -6.59
C SER A 128 9.58 0.01 -7.61
N ASP A 129 9.37 0.43 -8.85
CA ASP A 129 9.20 -0.47 -10.00
C ASP A 129 10.55 -0.67 -10.71
N GLN A 130 10.55 -1.49 -11.76
CA GLN A 130 11.74 -1.75 -12.57
C GLN A 130 12.03 -0.65 -13.61
N ASN A 131 11.17 0.36 -13.73
CA ASN A 131 11.10 1.25 -14.91
C ASN A 131 11.57 2.68 -14.68
#